data_AF-A0A7R6P370-F1
#
_entry.id   AF-A0A7R6P370-F1
#
_cell.length_a   1.000
_cell.length_b   1.000
_cell.length_c   1.000
_cell.angle_alpha   90.00
_cell.angle_beta   90.00
_cell.angle_gamma   90.00
#
_symmetry.space_group_name_H-M   'P 1'
#
loop_
_entity.id
_entity.type
_entity.pdbx_description
1 polymer ?
#
loop_
_entity_poly.entity_id
_entity_poly.type
_entity_poly.pdbx_seq_one_letter_code
_entity_poly.pdbx_strand_id
1 'polypeptide(L)'
;MSDSDANLHELNHQNIWAGFKQLVPISLFVAVFGLAFGLAATQVGLDNPSIIAMSAFVFAGASQFAALELWGAQIAIIPLAMTVFAINARHLLMGATLYPWLCHLPPVKRYGVMLFVTDANWAMSMQAFNRIEPAMGLLFGGGIAIWLFWILGTWLGIYFGSAIQDPVSLGLDMVMGCFLLAMVLGGEKNLRIIIIWIVAAVASLLAYWYLPANSHVVIGALAGGILGAVWMGKSSDG
;
A
#
# COMPACT_ATOMS: atom_id res chain seq x y z
N MET A 1 10.30 -9.38 31.74
CA MET A 1 9.98 -9.91 30.40
C MET A 1 10.25 -11.39 30.43
N SER A 2 9.24 -12.21 30.17
CA SER A 2 9.45 -13.66 30.03
C SER A 2 10.19 -13.94 28.71
N ASP A 3 10.88 -15.08 28.59
CA ASP A 3 11.51 -15.50 27.33
C ASP A 3 10.53 -15.59 26.15
N SER A 4 9.22 -15.69 26.43
CA SER A 4 8.15 -15.66 25.42
C SER A 4 7.89 -14.24 24.88
N ASP A 5 8.02 -13.20 25.71
CA ASP A 5 7.86 -11.80 25.29
C ASP A 5 9.06 -11.33 24.45
N ALA A 6 10.25 -11.84 24.74
CA ALA A 6 11.48 -11.51 24.01
C ALA A 6 11.39 -11.93 22.54
N ASN A 7 10.80 -13.10 22.25
CA ASN A 7 10.65 -13.62 20.89
C ASN A 7 9.69 -12.80 20.01
N LEU A 8 8.74 -12.06 20.59
CA LEU A 8 7.75 -11.29 19.83
C LEU A 8 8.37 -10.12 19.06
N HIS A 9 9.48 -9.58 19.57
CA HIS A 9 10.11 -8.37 19.05
C HIS A 9 11.43 -8.66 18.30
N GLU A 10 11.85 -9.92 18.22
CA GLU A 10 13.15 -10.28 17.64
C GLU A 10 13.14 -10.34 16.10
N LEU A 11 14.04 -9.55 15.52
CA LEU A 11 14.41 -9.61 14.11
C LEU A 11 15.60 -10.56 13.92
N ASN A 12 15.32 -11.87 13.95
CA ASN A 12 16.31 -12.89 13.60
C ASN A 12 16.23 -13.23 12.10
N HIS A 13 17.36 -13.56 11.48
CA HIS A 13 17.45 -13.98 10.08
C HIS A 13 16.50 -15.14 9.74
N GLN A 14 16.30 -16.09 10.67
CA GLN A 14 15.36 -17.19 10.49
C GLN A 14 13.91 -16.70 10.35
N ASN A 15 13.48 -15.78 11.23
CA ASN A 15 12.14 -15.19 11.21
C ASN A 15 11.92 -14.34 9.95
N ILE A 16 12.94 -13.56 9.55
CA ILE A 16 12.91 -12.76 8.32
C ILE A 16 12.75 -13.67 7.10
N TRP A 17 13.53 -14.76 7.02
CA TRP A 17 13.42 -15.70 5.90
C TRP A 17 12.10 -16.47 5.89
N ALA A 18 11.56 -16.81 7.06
CA ALA A 18 10.24 -17.41 7.18
C ALA A 18 9.15 -16.46 6.67
N GLY A 19 9.17 -15.19 7.12
CA GLY A 19 8.22 -14.17 6.68
C GLY A 19 8.33 -13.85 5.19
N PHE A 20 9.56 -13.81 4.66
CA PHE A 20 9.81 -13.69 3.23
C PHE A 20 9.07 -14.78 2.45
N LYS A 21 9.33 -16.06 2.80
CA LYS A 21 8.71 -17.21 2.12
C LYS A 21 7.19 -17.22 2.24
N GLN A 22 6.66 -16.82 3.40
CA GLN A 22 5.22 -16.79 3.63
C GLN A 22 4.50 -15.76 2.75
N LEU A 23 5.16 -14.66 2.40
CA LEU A 23 4.59 -13.62 1.54
C LEU A 23 4.92 -13.78 0.05
N VAL A 24 5.74 -14.76 -0.36
CA VAL A 24 6.02 -15.03 -1.78
C VAL A 24 4.75 -15.21 -2.62
N PRO A 25 3.72 -15.97 -2.19
CA PRO A 25 2.48 -16.12 -2.97
C PRO A 25 1.77 -14.78 -3.25
N ILE A 26 1.71 -13.89 -2.26
CA ILE A 26 1.15 -12.54 -2.42
C ILE A 26 2.08 -11.70 -3.31
N SER A 27 3.39 -11.84 -3.13
CA SER A 27 4.41 -11.10 -3.89
C SER A 27 4.36 -11.44 -5.38
N LEU A 28 4.00 -12.67 -5.77
CA LEU A 28 3.78 -13.04 -7.17
C LEU A 28 2.66 -12.21 -7.82
N PHE A 29 1.55 -11.99 -7.10
CA PHE A 29 0.49 -11.08 -7.56
C PHE A 29 1.00 -9.64 -7.68
N VAL A 30 1.79 -9.19 -6.69
CA VAL A 30 2.41 -7.86 -6.70
C VAL A 30 3.36 -7.68 -7.88
N ALA A 31 4.06 -8.72 -8.34
CA ALA A 31 4.88 -8.65 -9.56
C ALA A 31 4.05 -8.43 -10.82
N VAL A 32 2.88 -9.07 -10.94
CA VAL A 32 1.95 -8.81 -12.07
C VAL A 32 1.45 -7.37 -12.02
N PHE A 33 1.13 -6.87 -10.81
CA PHE A 33 0.72 -5.49 -10.64
C PHE A 33 1.86 -4.49 -10.95
N GLY A 34 3.08 -4.78 -10.53
CA GLY A 34 4.26 -4.01 -10.87
C GLY A 34 4.53 -3.99 -12.37
N LEU A 35 4.28 -5.11 -13.07
CA LEU A 35 4.36 -5.18 -14.53
C LEU A 35 3.36 -4.24 -15.19
N ALA A 36 2.11 -4.24 -14.75
CA ALA A 36 1.10 -3.30 -15.23
C ALA A 36 1.55 -1.85 -15.02
N PHE A 37 2.14 -1.54 -13.86
CA PHE A 37 2.69 -0.22 -13.56
C PHE A 37 3.85 0.15 -14.50
N GLY A 38 4.82 -0.74 -14.70
CA GLY A 38 5.96 -0.50 -15.60
C GLY A 38 5.52 -0.24 -17.05
N LEU A 39 4.53 -0.99 -17.52
CA LEU A 39 3.91 -0.76 -18.83
C LEU A 39 3.19 0.60 -18.89
N ALA A 40 2.37 0.93 -17.90
CA ALA A 40 1.65 2.20 -17.87
C ALA A 40 2.61 3.40 -17.80
N ALA A 41 3.67 3.31 -17.00
CA ALA A 41 4.65 4.38 -16.84
C ALA A 41 5.45 4.64 -18.13
N THR A 42 5.80 3.58 -18.88
CA THR A 42 6.45 3.72 -20.18
C THR A 42 5.50 4.31 -21.23
N GLN A 43 4.22 3.96 -21.23
CA GLN A 43 3.21 4.54 -22.13
C GLN A 43 2.98 6.04 -21.89
N VAL A 44 3.11 6.50 -20.64
CA VAL A 44 3.04 7.92 -20.27
C VAL A 44 4.33 8.68 -20.61
N GLY A 45 5.39 7.98 -21.04
CA GLY A 45 6.63 8.57 -21.53
C GLY A 45 7.68 8.85 -20.45
N LEU A 46 7.58 8.24 -19.27
CA LEU A 46 8.65 8.31 -18.27
C LEU A 46 9.88 7.53 -18.76
N ASP A 47 11.07 8.02 -18.42
CA ASP A 47 12.32 7.31 -18.69
C ASP A 47 12.51 6.10 -17.75
N ASN A 48 13.10 5.03 -18.27
CA ASN A 48 13.27 3.77 -17.53
C ASN A 48 13.94 3.94 -16.15
N PRO A 49 15.03 4.73 -15.99
CA PRO A 49 15.63 4.99 -14.69
C PRO A 49 14.65 5.63 -13.70
N SER A 50 13.87 6.64 -14.12
CA SER A 50 12.86 7.28 -13.26
C SER A 50 11.76 6.31 -12.84
N ILE A 51 11.31 5.42 -13.73
CA ILE A 51 10.30 4.41 -13.39
C ILE A 51 10.82 3.45 -12.30
N ILE A 52 12.04 2.93 -12.46
CA ILE A 52 12.67 2.04 -11.47
C ILE A 52 12.93 2.77 -10.15
N ALA A 53 13.42 4.01 -10.20
CA ALA A 53 13.64 4.83 -9.00
C ALA A 53 12.32 5.06 -8.26
N MET A 54 11.24 5.39 -8.98
CA MET A 54 9.93 5.59 -8.37
C MET A 54 9.43 4.30 -7.69
N SER A 55 9.57 3.15 -8.35
CA SER A 55 9.19 1.86 -7.75
C SER A 55 10.05 1.47 -6.54
N ALA A 56 11.33 1.81 -6.53
CA ALA A 56 12.23 1.50 -5.42
C ALA A 56 12.01 2.39 -4.19
N PHE A 57 11.77 3.70 -4.39
CA PHE A 57 11.76 4.69 -3.31
C PHE A 57 10.37 5.08 -2.81
N VAL A 58 9.36 5.16 -3.69
CA VAL A 58 8.00 5.53 -3.27
C VAL A 58 7.28 4.32 -2.65
N PHE A 59 7.57 3.12 -3.16
CA PHE A 59 7.04 1.82 -2.72
C PHE A 59 5.55 1.86 -2.31
N ALA A 60 4.74 2.52 -3.14
CA ALA A 60 3.31 2.68 -2.90
C ALA A 60 2.56 2.71 -4.23
N GLY A 61 2.26 1.52 -4.76
CA GLY A 61 1.71 1.32 -6.10
C GLY A 61 0.49 2.20 -6.41
N ALA A 62 -0.45 2.33 -5.46
CA ALA A 62 -1.63 3.18 -5.64
C ALA A 62 -1.28 4.64 -5.92
N SER A 63 -0.31 5.19 -5.21
CA SER A 63 0.15 6.56 -5.42
C SER A 63 1.00 6.72 -6.67
N GLN A 64 1.69 5.66 -7.11
CA GLN A 64 2.44 5.67 -8.36
C GLN A 64 1.49 5.73 -9.56
N PHE A 65 0.41 4.96 -9.59
CA PHE A 65 -0.62 5.08 -10.64
C PHE A 65 -1.32 6.44 -10.62
N ALA A 66 -1.70 6.95 -9.44
CA ALA A 66 -2.28 8.28 -9.33
C ALA A 66 -1.31 9.39 -9.79
N ALA A 67 0.00 9.20 -9.58
CA ALA A 67 1.01 10.12 -10.10
C ALA A 67 1.07 10.07 -11.64
N LEU A 68 0.94 8.89 -12.26
CA LEU A 68 0.88 8.74 -13.72
C LEU A 68 -0.34 9.42 -14.34
N GLU A 69 -1.51 9.35 -13.69
CA GLU A 69 -2.73 10.06 -14.15
C GLU A 69 -2.57 11.59 -14.20
N LEU A 70 -1.71 12.12 -13.33
CA LEU A 70 -1.37 13.54 -13.24
C LEU A 70 -0.10 13.90 -14.01
N TRP A 71 0.52 12.93 -14.69
CA TRP A 71 1.78 13.10 -15.38
C TRP A 71 1.56 13.58 -16.81
N GLY A 72 2.28 14.64 -17.20
CA GLY A 72 2.15 15.25 -18.51
C GLY A 72 3.04 16.48 -18.68
N ALA A 73 2.83 17.24 -19.75
CA ALA A 73 3.68 18.39 -20.08
C ALA A 73 3.66 19.50 -19.01
N GLN A 74 2.57 19.64 -18.26
CA GLN A 74 2.44 20.55 -17.13
C GLN A 74 1.99 19.77 -15.90
N ILE A 75 2.96 19.40 -15.05
CA ILE A 75 2.67 18.68 -13.81
C ILE A 75 2.16 19.69 -12.77
N ALA A 76 0.90 19.54 -12.37
CA ALA A 76 0.35 20.30 -11.27
C ALA A 76 0.89 19.74 -9.94
N ILE A 77 2.07 20.22 -9.53
CA ILE A 77 2.82 19.69 -8.36
C ILE A 77 1.97 19.69 -7.09
N ILE A 78 1.17 20.73 -6.86
CA ILE A 78 0.33 20.85 -5.66
C ILE A 78 -0.76 19.76 -5.64
N PRO A 79 -1.62 19.61 -6.68
CA PRO A 79 -2.54 18.48 -6.77
C PRO A 79 -1.86 17.11 -6.65
N LEU A 80 -0.73 16.90 -7.32
CA LEU A 80 0.04 15.66 -7.24
C LEU A 80 0.46 15.34 -5.80
N ALA A 81 1.07 16.31 -5.12
CA ALA A 81 1.51 16.15 -3.74
C ALA A 81 0.33 15.88 -2.80
N MET A 82 -0.80 16.57 -2.97
CA MET A 82 -1.99 16.34 -2.16
C MET A 82 -2.60 14.95 -2.38
N THR A 83 -2.69 14.49 -3.63
CA THR A 83 -3.20 13.16 -3.97
C THR A 83 -2.29 12.07 -3.42
N VAL A 84 -0.98 12.17 -3.65
CA VAL A 84 0.01 11.21 -3.14
C VAL A 84 -0.01 11.19 -1.60
N PHE A 85 -0.09 12.36 -0.95
CA PHE A 85 -0.19 12.45 0.50
C PHE A 85 -1.49 11.81 1.02
N ALA A 86 -2.64 12.14 0.42
CA ALA A 86 -3.93 11.60 0.83
C ALA A 86 -3.99 10.08 0.73
N ILE A 87 -3.49 9.51 -0.37
CA ILE A 87 -3.40 8.05 -0.56
C ILE A 87 -2.45 7.44 0.48
N ASN A 88 -1.30 8.07 0.74
CA ASN A 88 -0.29 7.52 1.63
C ASN A 88 -0.52 7.80 3.12
N ALA A 89 -1.48 8.64 3.49
CA ALA A 89 -1.81 8.94 4.89
C ALA A 89 -2.12 7.68 5.71
N ARG A 90 -2.60 6.60 5.05
CA ARG A 90 -2.76 5.27 5.66
C ARG A 90 -1.47 4.71 6.28
N HIS A 91 -0.29 5.02 5.74
CA HIS A 91 0.98 4.58 6.30
C HIS A 91 1.27 5.25 7.65
N LEU A 92 0.74 6.45 7.91
CA LEU A 92 0.82 7.09 9.22
C LEU A 92 0.02 6.29 10.26
N LEU A 93 -1.19 5.85 9.90
CA LEU A 93 -2.03 5.01 10.76
C LEU A 93 -1.40 3.63 10.98
N MET A 94 -0.89 2.99 9.91
CA MET A 94 -0.16 1.73 10.03
C MET A 94 1.05 1.87 10.96
N GLY A 95 1.84 2.95 10.81
CA GLY A 95 2.95 3.26 11.71
C GLY A 95 2.53 3.45 13.16
N ALA A 96 1.41 4.15 13.41
CA ALA A 96 0.87 4.34 14.76
C ALA A 96 0.45 3.00 15.39
N THR A 97 -0.22 2.12 14.65
CA THR A 97 -0.62 0.79 15.15
C THR A 97 0.57 -0.16 15.39
N LEU A 98 1.66 0.00 14.63
CA LEU A 98 2.90 -0.75 14.81
C LEU A 98 3.80 -0.19 15.92
N TYR A 99 3.56 1.05 16.38
CA TYR A 99 4.43 1.73 17.34
C TYR A 99 4.69 0.91 18.63
N PRO A 100 3.69 0.27 19.26
CA PRO A 100 3.91 -0.55 20.46
C PRO A 100 4.88 -1.72 20.24
N TRP A 101 4.91 -2.26 19.02
CA TRP A 101 5.78 -3.39 18.67
C TRP A 101 7.18 -2.95 18.26
N LEU A 102 7.28 -1.78 17.63
CA LEU A 102 8.52 -1.22 17.10
C LEU A 102 9.29 -0.34 18.10
N CYS A 103 8.70 0.06 19.23
CA CYS A 103 9.34 0.99 20.20
C CYS A 103 10.53 0.43 20.94
N HIS A 104 10.62 -0.90 20.98
CA HIS A 104 11.75 -1.60 21.57
C HIS A 104 12.98 -1.67 20.64
N LEU A 105 12.84 -1.33 19.36
CA LEU A 105 13.95 -1.36 18.40
C LEU A 105 14.74 -0.06 18.39
N PRO A 106 16.08 -0.13 18.14
CA PRO A 106 16.88 1.05 17.82
C PRO A 106 16.29 1.82 16.63
N PRO A 107 16.39 3.17 16.60
CA PRO A 107 15.78 3.99 15.55
C PRO A 107 16.11 3.56 14.12
N VAL A 108 17.37 3.17 13.85
CA VAL A 108 17.81 2.72 12.52
C VAL A 108 17.05 1.47 12.07
N LYS A 109 16.89 0.47 12.96
CA LYS A 109 16.14 -0.75 12.65
C LYS A 109 14.66 -0.45 12.48
N ARG A 110 14.10 0.39 13.36
CA ARG A 110 12.69 0.81 13.29
C ARG A 110 12.37 1.47 11.95
N TYR A 111 13.15 2.47 11.53
CA TYR A 111 12.93 3.13 10.23
C TYR A 111 13.20 2.18 9.06
N GLY A 112 14.22 1.32 9.18
CA GLY A 112 14.50 0.27 8.19
C GLY A 112 13.31 -0.67 7.96
N VAL A 113 12.63 -1.11 9.02
CA VAL A 113 11.42 -1.93 8.90
C VAL A 113 10.28 -1.15 8.27
N MET A 114 10.07 0.10 8.69
CA MET A 114 9.01 0.97 8.20
C MET A 114 9.08 1.24 6.69
N LEU A 115 10.27 1.22 6.09
CA LEU A 115 10.45 1.38 4.63
C LEU A 115 9.78 0.26 3.82
N PHE A 116 9.62 -0.94 4.40
CA PHE A 116 9.07 -2.09 3.70
C PHE A 116 7.63 -2.41 4.11
N VAL A 117 6.97 -1.51 4.85
CA VAL A 117 5.58 -1.72 5.29
C VAL A 117 4.62 -1.47 4.14
N THR A 118 3.71 -2.41 3.95
CA THR A 118 2.63 -2.42 2.96
C THR A 118 1.34 -2.87 3.64
N ASP A 119 0.20 -2.77 2.95
CA ASP A 119 -1.08 -3.23 3.51
C ASP A 119 -1.04 -4.73 3.86
N ALA A 120 -0.39 -5.56 3.02
CA ALA A 120 -0.40 -7.02 3.16
C ALA A 120 0.43 -7.51 4.36
N ASN A 121 1.71 -7.12 4.45
CA ASN A 121 2.56 -7.52 5.58
C ASN A 121 2.13 -6.83 6.88
N TRP A 122 1.57 -5.61 6.84
CA TRP A 122 0.96 -4.97 8.00
C TRP A 122 -0.23 -5.78 8.52
N ALA A 123 -1.20 -6.12 7.65
CA ALA A 123 -2.39 -6.85 8.06
C ALA A 123 -2.06 -8.23 8.66
N MET A 124 -1.19 -8.98 7.98
CA MET A 124 -0.75 -10.29 8.47
C MET A 124 0.02 -10.19 9.78
N SER A 125 0.92 -9.21 9.90
CA SER A 125 1.69 -9.03 11.14
C SER A 125 0.80 -8.60 12.31
N MET A 126 -0.16 -7.70 12.08
CA MET A 126 -1.11 -7.27 13.11
C MET A 126 -2.00 -8.41 13.59
N GLN A 127 -2.45 -9.28 12.67
CA GLN A 127 -3.21 -10.48 13.05
C GLN A 127 -2.39 -11.43 13.93
N ALA A 128 -1.12 -11.65 13.60
CA ALA A 128 -0.20 -12.47 14.40
C ALA A 128 0.12 -11.81 15.76
N PHE A 129 0.36 -10.49 15.79
CA PHE A 129 0.56 -9.73 17.02
C PHE A 129 -0.65 -9.83 17.97
N ASN A 130 -1.87 -9.75 17.45
CA ASN A 130 -3.11 -9.93 18.24
C ASN A 130 -3.25 -11.35 18.82
N ARG A 131 -2.56 -12.34 18.24
CA ARG A 131 -2.50 -13.73 18.74
C ARG A 131 -1.29 -13.99 19.62
N ILE A 132 -0.47 -12.97 19.90
CA ILE A 132 0.78 -13.09 20.67
C ILE A 132 1.76 -14.04 19.95
N GLU A 133 1.84 -13.92 18.63
CA GLU A 133 2.78 -14.68 17.78
C GLU A 133 3.92 -13.77 17.27
N PRO A 134 5.15 -14.30 17.09
CA PRO A 134 6.27 -13.55 16.52
C PRO A 134 5.99 -13.09 15.07
N ALA A 135 5.77 -11.79 14.88
CA ALA A 135 5.36 -11.24 13.57
C ALA A 135 6.36 -10.25 12.95
N MET A 136 7.47 -9.94 13.63
CA MET A 136 8.49 -9.03 13.12
C MET A 136 9.14 -9.52 11.82
N GLY A 137 9.30 -10.85 11.67
CA GLY A 137 9.77 -11.47 10.44
C GLY A 137 8.78 -11.34 9.27
N LEU A 138 7.47 -11.44 9.56
CA LEU A 138 6.41 -11.22 8.57
C LEU A 138 6.40 -9.77 8.09
N LEU A 139 6.53 -8.83 9.02
CA LEU A 139 6.57 -7.41 8.72
C LEU A 139 7.78 -7.07 7.85
N PHE A 140 8.99 -7.40 8.29
CA PHE A 140 10.20 -7.00 7.58
C PHE A 140 10.54 -7.91 6.40
N GLY A 141 10.67 -9.21 6.63
CA GLY A 141 11.03 -10.18 5.59
C GLY A 141 9.97 -10.33 4.51
N GLY A 142 8.70 -10.33 4.90
CA GLY A 142 7.59 -10.31 3.94
C GLY A 142 7.51 -8.99 3.17
N GLY A 143 7.82 -7.86 3.80
CA GLY A 143 7.94 -6.56 3.11
C GLY A 143 9.05 -6.54 2.06
N ILE A 144 10.21 -7.13 2.37
CA ILE A 144 11.31 -7.29 1.40
C ILE A 144 10.87 -8.16 0.22
N ALA A 145 10.11 -9.25 0.45
CA ALA A 145 9.57 -10.08 -0.62
C ALA A 145 8.69 -9.25 -1.56
N ILE A 146 7.73 -8.51 -1.00
CA ILE A 146 6.82 -7.66 -1.77
C ILE A 146 7.61 -6.61 -2.56
N TRP A 147 8.59 -5.95 -1.93
CA TRP A 147 9.43 -4.94 -2.58
C TRP A 147 10.24 -5.49 -3.75
N LEU A 148 10.89 -6.63 -3.58
CA LEU A 148 11.67 -7.27 -4.65
C LEU A 148 10.79 -7.66 -5.83
N PHE A 149 9.63 -8.26 -5.55
CA PHE A 149 8.69 -8.67 -6.61
C PHE A 149 8.04 -7.46 -7.29
N TRP A 150 7.78 -6.36 -6.57
CA TRP A 150 7.29 -5.11 -7.15
C TRP A 150 8.29 -4.53 -8.15
N ILE A 151 9.57 -4.46 -7.76
CA ILE A 151 10.65 -3.98 -8.65
C ILE A 151 10.83 -4.92 -9.83
N LEU A 152 10.85 -6.24 -9.60
CA LEU A 152 10.96 -7.23 -10.66
C LEU A 152 9.79 -7.11 -11.65
N GLY A 153 8.57 -6.98 -11.15
CA GLY A 153 7.38 -6.70 -11.94
C GLY A 153 7.53 -5.43 -12.77
N THR A 154 7.88 -4.32 -12.12
CA THR A 154 8.12 -3.03 -12.78
C THR A 154 9.14 -3.16 -13.91
N TRP A 155 10.27 -3.81 -13.64
CA TRP A 155 11.31 -4.08 -14.61
C TRP A 155 10.78 -4.91 -15.79
N LEU A 156 10.02 -5.97 -15.53
CA LEU A 156 9.36 -6.76 -16.58
C LEU A 156 8.39 -5.91 -17.40
N GLY A 157 7.62 -5.01 -16.77
CA GLY A 157 6.72 -4.09 -17.44
C GLY A 157 7.42 -3.14 -18.40
N ILE A 158 8.58 -2.61 -18.00
CA ILE A 158 9.39 -1.72 -18.84
C ILE A 158 9.90 -2.44 -20.09
N TYR A 159 10.43 -3.65 -19.96
CA TYR A 159 11.12 -4.33 -21.06
C TYR A 159 10.25 -5.29 -21.88
N PHE A 160 9.26 -5.92 -21.25
CA PHE A 160 8.39 -6.91 -21.88
C PHE A 160 6.94 -6.42 -22.03
N GLY A 161 6.59 -5.28 -21.43
CA GLY A 161 5.23 -4.72 -21.57
C GLY A 161 4.86 -4.39 -23.02
N SER A 162 5.82 -3.96 -23.85
CA SER A 162 5.59 -3.71 -25.28
C SER A 162 5.37 -4.98 -26.12
N ALA A 163 5.75 -6.16 -25.59
CA ALA A 163 5.45 -7.44 -26.23
C ALA A 163 3.99 -7.87 -25.99
N ILE A 164 3.30 -7.22 -25.04
CA ILE A 164 1.88 -7.45 -24.77
C ILE A 164 1.07 -6.68 -25.81
N GLN A 165 0.65 -7.38 -26.86
CA GLN A 165 -0.10 -6.80 -27.97
C GLN A 165 -1.49 -6.29 -27.56
N ASP A 166 -2.10 -6.91 -26.54
CA ASP A 166 -3.41 -6.51 -26.02
C ASP A 166 -3.43 -6.58 -24.48
N PRO A 167 -3.02 -5.48 -23.80
CA PRO A 167 -3.05 -5.39 -22.35
C PRO A 167 -4.47 -5.49 -21.76
N VAL A 168 -5.47 -5.06 -22.52
CA VAL A 168 -6.88 -4.99 -22.06
C VAL A 168 -7.48 -6.39 -22.01
N SER A 169 -7.22 -7.26 -23.00
CA SER A 169 -7.69 -8.66 -22.91
C SER A 169 -7.01 -9.46 -21.80
N LEU A 170 -5.82 -9.06 -21.37
CA LEU A 170 -5.16 -9.61 -20.18
C LEU A 170 -5.67 -8.99 -18.85
N GLY A 171 -6.54 -7.98 -18.92
CA GLY A 171 -7.08 -7.28 -17.76
C GLY A 171 -6.07 -6.39 -17.03
N LEU A 172 -5.00 -5.97 -17.70
CA LEU A 172 -3.93 -5.14 -17.08
C LEU A 172 -4.43 -3.75 -16.67
N ASP A 173 -5.41 -3.22 -17.40
CA ASP A 173 -6.12 -1.96 -17.10
C ASP A 173 -6.98 -2.06 -15.83
N MET A 174 -7.46 -3.25 -15.50
CA MET A 174 -8.30 -3.50 -14.32
C MET A 174 -7.51 -3.88 -13.07
N VAL A 175 -6.19 -4.10 -13.14
CA VAL A 175 -5.42 -4.65 -11.99
C VAL A 175 -5.49 -3.75 -10.77
N MET A 176 -5.39 -2.44 -10.94
CA MET A 176 -5.49 -1.47 -9.84
C MET A 176 -6.89 -1.51 -9.19
N GLY A 177 -7.95 -1.54 -10.01
CA GLY A 177 -9.33 -1.67 -9.52
C GLY A 177 -9.57 -2.99 -8.79
N CYS A 178 -9.10 -4.11 -9.35
CA CYS A 178 -9.18 -5.43 -8.74
C CYS A 178 -8.39 -5.51 -7.42
N PHE A 179 -7.22 -4.87 -7.33
CA PHE A 179 -6.43 -4.82 -6.11
C PHE A 179 -7.16 -4.07 -5.00
N LEU A 180 -7.67 -2.87 -5.28
CA LEU A 180 -8.46 -2.09 -4.32
C LEU A 180 -9.74 -2.83 -3.91
N LEU A 181 -10.43 -3.46 -4.86
CA LEU A 181 -11.62 -4.27 -4.57
C LEU A 181 -11.27 -5.47 -3.69
N ALA A 182 -10.20 -6.20 -3.98
CA ALA A 182 -9.76 -7.33 -3.16
C ALA A 182 -9.42 -6.89 -1.73
N MET A 183 -8.79 -5.72 -1.55
CA MET A 183 -8.52 -5.15 -0.22
C MET A 183 -9.81 -4.80 0.52
N VAL A 184 -10.79 -4.19 -0.14
CA VAL A 184 -12.10 -3.92 0.45
C VAL A 184 -12.82 -5.22 0.83
N LEU A 185 -12.79 -6.24 -0.04
CA LEU A 185 -13.45 -7.51 0.21
C LEU A 185 -12.79 -8.36 1.30
N GLY A 186 -11.46 -8.23 1.46
CA GLY A 186 -10.67 -8.91 2.49
C GLY A 186 -10.64 -8.18 3.84
N GLY A 187 -11.05 -6.91 3.88
CA GLY A 187 -11.12 -6.12 5.10
C GLY A 187 -12.21 -6.59 6.08
N GLU A 188 -12.13 -6.12 7.32
CA GLU A 188 -13.13 -6.41 8.35
C GLU A 188 -14.51 -5.87 7.95
N LYS A 189 -15.52 -6.74 7.99
CA LYS A 189 -16.90 -6.42 7.60
C LYS A 189 -17.73 -6.12 8.83
N ASN A 190 -17.56 -4.94 9.39
CA ASN A 190 -18.45 -4.39 10.40
C ASN A 190 -19.31 -3.30 9.77
N LEU A 191 -20.57 -3.17 10.21
CA LEU A 191 -21.50 -2.13 9.78
C LEU A 191 -20.86 -0.73 9.84
N ARG A 192 -20.06 -0.46 10.87
CA ARG A 192 -19.29 0.78 10.99
C ARG A 192 -18.35 1.02 9.81
N ILE A 193 -17.53 0.02 9.47
CA ILE A 193 -16.54 0.10 8.39
C ILE A 193 -17.25 0.27 7.04
N ILE A 194 -18.36 -0.45 6.84
CA ILE A 194 -19.19 -0.35 5.64
C ILE A 194 -19.75 1.07 5.48
N ILE A 195 -20.24 1.69 6.56
CA ILE A 195 -20.74 3.08 6.52
C ILE A 195 -19.61 4.05 6.14
N ILE A 196 -18.42 3.88 6.71
CA ILE A 196 -17.25 4.70 6.36
C ILE A 196 -16.91 4.58 4.87
N TRP A 197 -16.92 3.35 4.33
CA TRP A 197 -16.70 3.11 2.91
C TRP A 197 -17.76 3.75 2.01
N ILE A 198 -19.04 3.65 2.37
CA ILE A 198 -20.14 4.26 1.62
C ILE A 198 -19.99 5.78 1.60
N VAL A 199 -19.70 6.41 2.74
CA VAL A 199 -19.51 7.86 2.81
C VAL A 199 -18.31 8.31 1.97
N ALA A 200 -17.18 7.60 2.06
CA ALA A 200 -16.01 7.88 1.23
C ALA A 200 -16.33 7.73 -0.27
N ALA A 201 -17.05 6.68 -0.66
CA ALA A 201 -17.44 6.43 -2.05
C ALA A 201 -18.39 7.50 -2.60
N VAL A 202 -19.43 7.85 -1.84
CA VAL A 202 -20.39 8.90 -2.22
C VAL A 202 -19.70 10.26 -2.33
N ALA A 203 -18.85 10.61 -1.36
CA ALA A 203 -18.11 11.86 -1.38
C ALA A 203 -17.14 11.93 -2.58
N SER A 204 -16.44 10.84 -2.88
CA SER A 204 -15.57 10.73 -4.06
C SER A 204 -16.38 10.87 -5.36
N LEU A 205 -17.53 10.20 -5.48
CA LEU A 205 -18.38 10.27 -6.66
C LEU A 205 -18.95 11.69 -6.88
N LEU A 206 -19.42 12.34 -5.81
CA LEU A 206 -19.87 13.73 -5.90
C LEU A 206 -18.73 14.67 -6.32
N ALA A 207 -17.54 14.47 -5.77
CA ALA A 207 -16.38 15.26 -6.18
C ALA A 207 -15.99 15.02 -7.64
N TYR A 208 -16.11 13.78 -8.14
CA TYR A 208 -15.88 13.50 -9.56
C TYR A 208 -16.83 14.29 -10.49
N TRP A 209 -18.08 14.51 -10.05
CA TRP A 209 -19.09 15.21 -10.86
C TRP A 209 -19.00 16.74 -10.74
N TYR A 210 -18.67 17.26 -9.56
CA TYR A 210 -18.80 18.68 -9.24
C TYR A 210 -17.49 19.43 -9.05
N LEU A 211 -16.37 18.72 -8.84
CA LEU A 211 -15.07 19.33 -8.56
C LEU A 211 -14.08 19.05 -9.71
N PRO A 212 -12.96 19.79 -9.78
CA PRO A 212 -11.93 19.58 -10.78
C PRO A 212 -11.43 18.13 -10.81
N ALA A 213 -10.93 17.71 -11.97
CA ALA A 213 -10.32 16.39 -12.14
C ALA A 213 -9.32 16.09 -11.02
N ASN A 214 -9.32 14.83 -10.55
CA ASN A 214 -8.41 14.30 -9.52
C ASN A 214 -8.70 14.73 -8.06
N SER A 215 -9.64 15.65 -7.82
CA SER A 215 -10.08 16.02 -6.46
C SER A 215 -10.82 14.90 -5.72
N HIS A 216 -11.45 13.99 -6.47
CA HIS A 216 -12.27 12.91 -5.96
C HIS A 216 -11.53 11.99 -4.98
N VAL A 217 -10.27 11.66 -5.26
CA VAL A 217 -9.41 10.85 -4.38
C VAL A 217 -9.21 11.53 -3.03
N VAL A 218 -8.88 12.82 -3.03
CA VAL A 218 -8.62 13.60 -1.81
C VAL A 218 -9.90 13.75 -0.99
N ILE A 219 -11.03 14.08 -1.62
CA ILE A 219 -12.31 14.25 -0.93
C ILE A 219 -12.79 12.93 -0.32
N GLY A 220 -12.71 11.82 -1.07
CA GLY A 220 -13.05 10.50 -0.56
C GLY A 220 -12.19 10.10 0.65
N ALA A 221 -10.87 10.32 0.56
CA ALA A 221 -9.93 10.04 1.64
C ALA A 221 -10.21 10.88 2.90
N LEU A 222 -10.46 12.18 2.75
CA LEU A 222 -10.81 13.07 3.86
C LEU A 222 -12.14 12.69 4.51
N ALA A 223 -13.18 12.46 3.71
CA ALA A 223 -14.50 12.10 4.22
C ALA A 223 -14.46 10.78 5.01
N GLY A 224 -13.83 9.75 4.45
CA GLY A 224 -13.67 8.46 5.12
C GLY A 224 -12.78 8.57 6.37
N GLY A 225 -11.64 9.26 6.27
CA GLY A 225 -10.68 9.43 7.36
C GLY A 225 -11.26 10.20 8.55
N ILE A 226 -11.95 11.32 8.30
CA ILE A 226 -12.59 12.12 9.35
C ILE A 226 -13.69 11.32 10.04
N LEU A 227 -14.56 10.66 9.28
CA LEU A 227 -15.63 9.85 9.85
C LEU A 227 -15.07 8.69 10.68
N GLY A 228 -14.04 8.01 10.18
CA GLY A 228 -13.33 6.96 10.92
C GLY A 228 -12.76 7.46 12.25
N ALA A 229 -12.07 8.60 12.23
CA ALA A 229 -11.47 9.19 13.43
C ALA A 229 -12.51 9.60 14.48
N VAL A 230 -13.57 10.31 14.06
CA VAL A 230 -14.64 10.77 14.97
C VAL A 230 -15.38 9.58 15.58
N TRP A 231 -15.62 8.53 14.80
CA TRP A 231 -16.33 7.37 15.30
C TRP A 231 -15.44 6.48 16.20
N MET A 232 -14.13 6.38 15.94
CA MET A 232 -13.18 5.70 16.83
C MET A 232 -13.20 6.29 18.25
N GLY A 233 -13.17 7.63 18.36
CA GLY A 233 -13.20 8.34 19.65
C GLY A 233 -14.46 8.05 20.48
N LYS A 234 -15.60 7.76 19.85
CA LYS A 234 -16.86 7.48 20.54
C LYS A 234 -16.96 6.08 21.18
N SER A 235 -16.04 5.17 20.84
CA SER A 235 -16.07 3.76 21.30
C SER A 235 -15.10 3.46 22.43
N SER A 236 -14.22 4.41 22.79
CA SER A 236 -13.28 4.26 23.91
C SER A 236 -13.84 4.76 25.25
N ASP A 237 -15.06 5.33 25.25
CA ASP A 237 -15.76 5.89 26.42
C ASP A 237 -16.94 5.01 26.87
N GLY A 238 -16.95 3.71 26.55
CA GLY A 238 -18.03 2.77 26.88
C GLY A 238 -17.55 1.53 27.60
#